data_AF-A0A9Q9EIU0-F1
#
_entry.id   AF-A0A9Q9EIU0-F1
#
_cell.length_a   1.000
_cell.length_b   1.000
_cell.length_c   1.000
_cell.angle_alpha   90.00
_cell.angle_beta   90.00
_cell.angle_gamma   90.00
#
_symmetry.space_group_name_H-M   'P 1'
#
loop_
_entity.id
_entity.type
_entity.pdbx_description
1 polymer ?
#
loop_
_entity_poly.entity_id
_entity_poly.type
_entity_poly.pdbx_seq_one_letter_code
_entity_poly.pdbx_strand_id
1 'polypeptide(L)'
;MVGVALISAIIAVLAGWPGSHQYLGFTVLCRASWGMRGGFWPVLNRIVTAVVWLGIQMYRGGQAMKIILGALVGEKWVALRDTLPESANVDTASLIAFFLFLVIFLPCFMVAPERLQMPFRVTFVMITCTMFGILGWAIATNNGPGTLLHTPPTAKGPALSWAALYGLQSIIGSQASGCLGQSDWTRYAKTPNAALAGQLVMAPIAICVTVVCALLITSATAEIYGVYLWSPFELLHIQQTCLTPVSRAGTFFAGLGFLCSQLALCMVLNCVSAGMDLAALCPKYIKIRRCGYFVSVVAIAICPWTSAVLLALP
;
A
#
# COMPACT_ATOMS: atom_id res chain seq x y z
N MET A 1 -4.76 15.63 9.03
CA MET A 1 -4.81 15.01 7.68
C MET A 1 -4.51 16.00 6.57
N VAL A 2 -5.29 17.07 6.40
CA VAL A 2 -5.05 18.09 5.35
C VAL A 2 -3.62 18.64 5.40
N GLY A 3 -3.12 19.00 6.60
CA GLY A 3 -1.74 19.45 6.76
C GLY A 3 -0.69 18.44 6.31
N VAL A 4 -0.86 17.14 6.63
CA VAL A 4 0.06 16.08 6.18
C VAL A 4 0.04 15.94 4.66
N ALA A 5 -1.15 15.96 4.08
CA ALA A 5 -1.33 15.81 2.64
C ALA A 5 -0.63 16.94 1.88
N LEU A 6 -0.76 18.18 2.35
CA LEU A 6 -0.08 19.35 1.77
C LEU A 6 1.45 19.30 1.96
N ILE A 7 1.92 18.98 3.17
CA ILE A 7 3.37 18.86 3.44
C ILE A 7 3.98 17.78 2.55
N SER A 8 3.34 16.61 2.46
CA SER A 8 3.82 15.50 1.64
C SER A 8 3.83 15.85 0.15
N ALA A 9 2.82 16.59 -0.32
CA ALA A 9 2.76 17.07 -1.70
C ALA A 9 3.87 18.07 -2.03
N ILE A 10 4.14 19.02 -1.13
CA ILE A 10 5.24 19.98 -1.30
C ILE A 10 6.57 19.24 -1.36
N ILE A 11 6.82 18.31 -0.44
CA ILE A 11 8.05 17.50 -0.43
C ILE A 11 8.16 16.67 -1.72
N ALA A 12 7.07 16.05 -2.18
CA ALA A 12 7.04 15.28 -3.42
C ALA A 12 7.38 16.12 -4.65
N VAL A 13 6.85 17.36 -4.73
CA VAL A 13 7.15 18.30 -5.82
C VAL A 13 8.61 18.73 -5.80
N LEU A 14 9.13 19.12 -4.63
CA LEU A 14 10.52 19.51 -4.49
C LEU A 14 11.49 18.36 -4.82
N ALA A 15 11.18 17.15 -4.35
CA ALA A 15 11.97 15.96 -4.65
C ALA A 15 11.83 15.50 -6.11
N GLY A 16 10.71 15.80 -6.77
CA GLY A 16 10.45 15.49 -8.18
C GLY A 16 11.04 16.49 -9.18
N TRP A 17 11.32 17.73 -8.74
CA TRP A 17 11.78 18.81 -9.62
C TRP A 17 13.08 18.51 -10.39
N PRO A 18 14.15 17.96 -9.77
CA PRO A 18 15.37 17.63 -10.50
C PRO A 18 15.15 16.52 -11.54
N GLY A 19 14.20 15.60 -11.27
CA GLY A 19 13.84 14.57 -12.23
C GLY A 19 13.18 15.16 -13.47
N SER A 20 12.23 16.08 -13.34
CA SER A 20 11.52 16.62 -14.50
C SER A 20 12.31 17.64 -15.32
N HIS A 21 13.23 18.40 -14.70
CA HIS A 21 14.00 19.46 -15.38
C HIS A 21 15.39 19.00 -15.83
N GLN A 22 16.02 18.10 -15.07
CA GLN A 22 17.41 17.66 -15.30
C GLN A 22 17.51 16.18 -15.67
N TYR A 23 16.39 15.44 -15.71
CA TYR A 23 16.34 14.01 -15.99
C TYR A 23 17.18 13.15 -15.02
N LEU A 24 17.43 13.68 -13.81
CA LEU A 24 18.22 13.02 -12.78
C LEU A 24 17.34 12.19 -11.84
N GLY A 25 17.71 10.93 -11.62
CA GLY A 25 17.09 10.08 -10.61
C GLY A 25 17.72 10.24 -9.22
N PHE A 26 17.11 9.61 -8.22
CA PHE A 26 17.52 9.69 -6.82
C PHE A 26 18.99 9.28 -6.60
N THR A 27 19.42 8.21 -7.27
CA THR A 27 20.76 7.63 -7.14
C THR A 27 21.88 8.54 -7.63
N VAL A 28 21.56 9.51 -8.49
CA VAL A 28 22.50 10.54 -8.94
C VAL A 28 22.44 11.74 -8.01
N LEU A 29 21.24 12.16 -7.62
CA LEU A 29 21.04 13.29 -6.70
C LEU A 29 21.68 13.06 -5.33
N CYS A 30 21.62 11.84 -4.80
CA CYS A 30 22.22 11.55 -3.49
C CYS A 30 23.74 11.73 -3.48
N ARG A 31 24.41 11.65 -4.64
CA ARG A 31 25.86 11.87 -4.77
C ARG A 31 26.25 13.33 -4.62
N ALA A 32 25.33 14.28 -4.88
CA ALA A 32 25.59 15.70 -4.67
C ALA A 32 25.76 16.03 -3.17
N SER A 33 24.98 15.39 -2.30
CA SER A 33 25.05 15.62 -0.85
C SER A 33 26.04 14.69 -0.13
N TRP A 34 26.12 13.42 -0.52
CA TRP A 34 26.93 12.40 0.17
C TRP A 34 28.26 12.09 -0.53
N GLY A 35 28.53 12.72 -1.67
CA GLY A 35 29.67 12.41 -2.52
C GLY A 35 29.56 11.07 -3.24
N MET A 36 30.56 10.77 -4.07
CA MET A 36 30.56 9.58 -4.95
C MET A 36 30.57 8.26 -4.18
N ARG A 37 31.31 8.19 -3.05
CA ARG A 37 31.39 6.99 -2.21
C ARG A 37 30.36 6.98 -1.08
N GLY A 38 30.01 8.15 -0.51
CA GLY A 38 29.01 8.20 0.55
C GLY A 38 27.58 7.99 0.04
N GLY A 39 27.31 8.27 -1.26
CA GLY A 39 26.01 8.04 -1.88
C GLY A 39 25.53 6.59 -1.89
N PHE A 40 26.43 5.62 -1.65
CA PHE A 40 26.06 4.20 -1.51
C PHE A 40 25.19 3.95 -0.28
N TRP A 41 25.43 4.64 0.83
CA TRP A 41 24.70 4.47 2.09
C TRP A 41 23.19 4.77 1.98
N PRO A 42 22.75 5.95 1.47
CA PRO A 42 21.32 6.24 1.33
C PRO A 42 20.63 5.32 0.32
N VAL A 43 21.32 4.92 -0.75
CA VAL A 43 20.77 3.99 -1.76
C VAL A 43 20.53 2.60 -1.16
N LEU A 44 21.48 2.08 -0.36
CA LEU A 44 21.32 0.81 0.35
C LEU A 44 20.14 0.85 1.34
N ASN A 45 20.02 1.92 2.13
CA ASN A 45 18.89 2.08 3.06
C ASN A 45 17.54 2.10 2.30
N ARG A 46 17.50 2.75 1.14
CA ARG A 46 16.29 2.78 0.30
C ARG A 46 15.92 1.40 -0.25
N ILE A 47 16.91 0.62 -0.69
CA ILE A 47 16.68 -0.77 -1.14
C ILE A 47 16.15 -1.64 -0.01
N VAL A 48 16.76 -1.60 1.18
CA VAL A 48 16.30 -2.37 2.34
C VAL A 48 14.85 -2.02 2.68
N THR A 49 14.54 -0.73 2.72
CA THR A 49 13.18 -0.23 2.98
C THR A 49 12.19 -0.74 1.93
N ALA A 50 12.55 -0.69 0.63
CA ALA A 50 11.72 -1.18 -0.45
C ALA A 50 11.48 -2.71 -0.39
N VAL A 51 12.48 -3.49 0.03
CA VAL A 51 12.34 -4.94 0.21
C VAL A 51 11.36 -5.26 1.36
N VAL A 52 11.48 -4.55 2.49
CA VAL A 52 10.59 -4.72 3.64
C VAL A 52 9.14 -4.36 3.27
N TRP A 53 8.95 -3.21 2.62
CA TRP A 53 7.63 -2.81 2.14
C TRP A 53 7.08 -3.76 1.08
N LEU A 54 7.93 -4.34 0.23
CA LEU A 54 7.49 -5.38 -0.71
C LEU A 54 6.89 -6.55 0.04
N GLY A 55 7.57 -7.05 1.07
CA GLY A 55 7.08 -8.14 1.91
C GLY A 55 5.68 -7.86 2.47
N ILE A 56 5.51 -6.71 3.11
CA ILE A 56 4.22 -6.30 3.72
C ILE A 56 3.12 -6.19 2.66
N GLN A 57 3.40 -5.58 1.51
CA GLN A 57 2.40 -5.40 0.45
C GLN A 57 2.07 -6.72 -0.26
N MET A 58 3.03 -7.64 -0.41
CA MET A 58 2.77 -9.00 -0.91
C MET A 58 1.89 -9.77 0.07
N TYR A 59 2.10 -9.62 1.39
CA TYR A 59 1.23 -10.24 2.39
C TYR A 59 -0.20 -9.68 2.35
N ARG A 60 -0.36 -8.35 2.24
CA ARG A 60 -1.68 -7.71 2.03
C ARG A 60 -2.33 -8.14 0.72
N GLY A 61 -1.55 -8.34 -0.34
CA GLY A 61 -2.00 -8.93 -1.60
C GLY A 61 -2.50 -10.37 -1.42
N GLY A 62 -1.81 -11.17 -0.61
CA GLY A 62 -2.27 -12.49 -0.18
C GLY A 62 -3.57 -12.46 0.61
N GLN A 63 -3.76 -11.47 1.50
CA GLN A 63 -5.03 -11.27 2.21
C GLN A 63 -6.17 -10.91 1.25
N ALA A 64 -5.93 -10.07 0.23
CA ALA A 64 -6.90 -9.82 -0.84
C ALA A 64 -7.29 -11.12 -1.56
N MET A 65 -6.29 -11.98 -1.87
CA MET A 65 -6.53 -13.28 -2.50
C MET A 65 -7.33 -14.23 -1.59
N LYS A 66 -7.07 -14.23 -0.28
CA LYS A 66 -7.80 -15.03 0.71
C LYS A 66 -9.28 -14.69 0.72
N ILE A 67 -9.62 -13.40 0.63
CA ILE A 67 -11.01 -12.90 0.54
C ILE A 67 -11.68 -13.34 -0.77
N ILE A 68 -10.97 -13.26 -1.90
CA ILE A 68 -11.49 -13.72 -3.20
C ILE A 68 -11.79 -15.22 -3.16
N LEU A 69 -10.87 -16.02 -2.60
CA LEU A 69 -11.04 -17.46 -2.46
C LEU A 69 -12.18 -17.81 -1.50
N GLY A 70 -12.33 -17.07 -0.40
CA GLY A 70 -13.48 -17.20 0.51
C GLY A 70 -14.81 -16.91 -0.19
N ALA A 71 -14.85 -15.92 -1.08
CA ALA A 71 -16.04 -15.64 -1.88
C ALA A 71 -16.36 -16.75 -2.90
N LEU A 72 -15.34 -17.30 -3.57
CA LEU A 72 -15.52 -18.31 -4.62
C LEU A 72 -15.81 -19.70 -4.07
N VAL A 73 -14.97 -20.20 -3.17
CA VAL A 73 -15.01 -21.56 -2.64
C VAL A 73 -16.04 -21.68 -1.50
N GLY A 74 -16.35 -20.58 -0.80
CA GLY A 74 -17.34 -20.54 0.27
C GLY A 74 -16.86 -21.22 1.55
N GLU A 75 -17.79 -21.87 2.26
CA GLU A 75 -17.58 -22.45 3.60
C GLU A 75 -16.36 -23.37 3.71
N LYS A 76 -16.03 -24.14 2.66
CA LYS A 76 -14.87 -25.06 2.66
C LYS A 76 -13.52 -24.35 2.80
N TRP A 77 -13.43 -23.12 2.31
CA TRP A 77 -12.22 -22.31 2.41
C TRP A 77 -12.15 -21.55 3.74
N VAL A 78 -13.31 -21.05 4.19
CA VAL A 78 -13.45 -20.36 5.47
C VAL A 78 -13.19 -21.31 6.65
N ALA A 79 -13.66 -22.56 6.56
CA ALA A 79 -13.47 -23.59 7.57
C ALA A 79 -12.20 -24.44 7.36
N LEU A 80 -11.24 -23.97 6.54
CA LEU A 80 -10.01 -24.70 6.31
C LEU A 80 -9.24 -24.82 7.64
N ARG A 81 -9.04 -26.05 8.11
CA ARG A 81 -8.33 -26.33 9.35
C ARG A 81 -6.91 -25.80 9.26
N ASP A 82 -6.49 -25.08 10.28
CA ASP A 82 -5.11 -24.67 10.39
C ASP A 82 -4.21 -25.88 10.71
N THR A 83 -3.24 -26.10 9.84
CA THR A 83 -2.23 -27.17 9.95
C THR A 83 -0.89 -26.66 10.43
N LEU A 84 -0.74 -25.34 10.55
CA LEU A 84 0.49 -24.69 11.00
C LEU A 84 0.54 -24.61 12.53
N PRO A 85 1.74 -24.68 13.13
CA PRO A 85 1.91 -24.46 14.56
C PRO A 85 1.63 -22.99 14.92
N GLU A 86 1.07 -22.73 16.11
CA GLU A 86 0.75 -21.37 16.59
C GLU A 86 1.96 -20.42 16.56
N SER A 87 3.18 -20.96 16.68
CA SER A 87 4.44 -20.21 16.56
C SER A 87 4.68 -19.58 15.19
N ALA A 88 3.93 -19.99 14.16
CA ALA A 88 4.08 -19.49 12.79
C ALA A 88 3.43 -18.11 12.57
N ASN A 89 2.57 -17.63 13.50
CA ASN A 89 1.84 -16.37 13.40
C ASN A 89 1.08 -16.19 12.06
N VAL A 90 0.70 -17.28 11.38
CA VAL A 90 0.00 -17.23 10.09
C VAL A 90 -0.87 -18.48 9.90
N ASP A 91 -2.09 -18.28 9.40
CA ASP A 91 -2.98 -19.40 9.08
C ASP A 91 -2.59 -20.09 7.77
N THR A 92 -2.87 -21.39 7.67
CA THR A 92 -2.69 -22.18 6.44
C THR A 92 -3.38 -21.54 5.22
N ALA A 93 -4.62 -21.05 5.39
CA ALA A 93 -5.37 -20.38 4.31
C ALA A 93 -4.69 -19.08 3.84
N SER A 94 -4.12 -18.30 4.77
CA SER A 94 -3.38 -17.07 4.48
C SER A 94 -2.08 -17.37 3.72
N LEU A 95 -1.40 -18.46 4.06
CA LEU A 95 -0.16 -18.88 3.39
C LEU A 95 -0.43 -19.37 1.95
N ILE A 96 -1.47 -20.17 1.74
CA ILE A 96 -1.87 -20.62 0.39
C ILE A 96 -2.25 -19.42 -0.48
N ALA A 97 -3.05 -18.50 0.06
CA ALA A 97 -3.44 -17.28 -0.66
C ALA A 97 -2.24 -16.38 -1.00
N PHE A 98 -1.24 -16.30 -0.12
CA PHE A 98 0.02 -15.61 -0.38
C PHE A 98 0.80 -16.23 -1.53
N PHE A 99 0.94 -17.56 -1.59
CA PHE A 99 1.62 -18.23 -2.72
C PHE A 99 0.85 -18.07 -4.03
N LEU A 100 -0.49 -18.10 -3.99
CA LEU A 100 -1.32 -17.83 -5.17
C LEU A 100 -1.14 -16.38 -5.65
N PHE A 101 -1.05 -15.42 -4.73
CA PHE A 101 -0.70 -14.04 -5.07
C PHE A 101 0.67 -13.97 -5.74
N LEU A 102 1.68 -14.68 -5.25
CA LEU A 102 3.02 -14.72 -5.87
C LEU A 102 2.98 -15.27 -7.30
N VAL A 103 2.21 -16.33 -7.54
CA VAL A 103 2.04 -16.89 -8.90
C VAL A 103 1.47 -15.87 -9.87
N ILE A 104 0.57 -15.00 -9.41
CA ILE A 104 0.02 -13.91 -10.24
C ILE A 104 1.03 -12.77 -10.36
N PHE A 105 1.71 -12.41 -9.26
CA PHE A 105 2.58 -11.24 -9.18
C PHE A 105 3.89 -11.40 -9.96
N LEU A 106 4.55 -12.57 -9.87
CA LEU A 106 5.86 -12.81 -10.46
C LEU A 106 5.90 -12.67 -12.00
N PRO A 107 4.92 -13.18 -12.78
CA PRO A 107 4.85 -12.94 -14.23
C PRO A 107 4.69 -11.47 -14.58
N CYS A 108 4.09 -10.67 -13.70
CA CYS A 108 3.85 -9.28 -14.01
C CYS A 108 5.15 -8.45 -14.10
N PHE A 109 6.30 -8.96 -13.60
CA PHE A 109 7.63 -8.37 -13.85
C PHE A 109 8.08 -8.41 -15.31
N MET A 110 7.43 -9.22 -16.15
CA MET A 110 7.71 -9.24 -17.58
C MET A 110 7.19 -7.98 -18.30
N VAL A 111 6.26 -7.25 -17.68
CA VAL A 111 5.74 -5.98 -18.20
C VAL A 111 6.81 -4.90 -18.01
N ALA A 112 7.16 -4.24 -19.11
CA ALA A 112 8.14 -3.17 -19.09
C ALA A 112 7.58 -1.93 -18.36
N PRO A 113 8.39 -1.20 -17.57
CA PRO A 113 7.93 -0.05 -16.78
C PRO A 113 7.19 1.01 -17.59
N GLU A 114 7.55 1.18 -18.87
CA GLU A 114 6.99 2.19 -19.77
C GLU A 114 5.51 1.92 -20.11
N ARG A 115 5.06 0.66 -20.01
CA ARG A 115 3.68 0.25 -20.34
C ARG A 115 2.75 0.20 -19.13
N LEU A 116 3.25 0.57 -17.94
CA LEU A 116 2.49 0.46 -16.70
C LEU A 116 1.35 1.49 -16.55
N GLN A 117 1.30 2.52 -17.40
CA GLN A 117 0.27 3.57 -17.33
C GLN A 117 -1.16 3.03 -17.49
N MET A 118 -1.38 2.09 -18.41
CA MET A 118 -2.71 1.51 -18.63
C MET A 118 -3.18 0.64 -17.45
N PRO A 119 -2.38 -0.32 -16.94
CA PRO A 119 -2.68 -1.03 -15.70
C PRO A 119 -3.01 -0.12 -14.52
N PHE A 120 -2.34 1.03 -14.38
CA PHE A 120 -2.63 1.96 -13.30
C PHE A 120 -3.95 2.70 -13.46
N ARG A 121 -4.34 3.08 -14.68
CA ARG A 121 -5.66 3.66 -14.93
C ARG A 121 -6.77 2.69 -14.54
N VAL A 122 -6.63 1.41 -14.94
CA VAL A 122 -7.58 0.36 -14.58
C VAL A 122 -7.61 0.16 -13.06
N THR A 123 -6.44 0.07 -12.44
CA THR A 123 -6.32 -0.11 -10.98
C THR A 123 -6.95 1.06 -10.23
N PHE A 124 -6.76 2.30 -10.69
CA PHE A 124 -7.36 3.49 -10.10
C PHE A 124 -8.90 3.42 -10.14
N VAL A 125 -9.48 3.10 -11.29
CA VAL A 125 -10.94 2.94 -11.40
C VAL A 125 -11.44 1.84 -10.47
N MET A 126 -10.78 0.68 -10.47
CA MET A 126 -11.16 -0.46 -9.64
C MET A 126 -11.12 -0.14 -8.14
N ILE A 127 -10.05 0.51 -7.66
CA ILE A 127 -9.91 0.83 -6.23
C ILE A 127 -10.88 1.94 -5.82
N THR A 128 -11.13 2.93 -6.69
CA THR A 128 -12.12 3.97 -6.43
C THR A 128 -13.53 3.39 -6.35
N CYS A 129 -13.92 2.52 -7.29
CA CYS A 129 -15.20 1.80 -7.23
C CYS A 129 -15.31 0.94 -5.97
N THR A 130 -14.23 0.26 -5.58
CA THR A 130 -14.20 -0.56 -4.36
C THR A 130 -14.38 0.28 -3.10
N MET A 131 -13.67 1.40 -3.01
CA MET A 131 -13.74 2.32 -1.86
C MET A 131 -15.16 2.88 -1.68
N PHE A 132 -15.76 3.42 -2.75
CA PHE A 132 -17.12 3.94 -2.67
C PHE A 132 -18.17 2.83 -2.50
N GLY A 133 -17.92 1.63 -3.04
CA GLY A 133 -18.79 0.46 -2.84
C GLY A 133 -18.83 0.02 -1.38
N ILE A 134 -17.67 -0.10 -0.72
CA ILE A 134 -17.60 -0.45 0.71
C ILE A 134 -18.23 0.67 1.56
N LEU A 135 -17.98 1.94 1.23
CA LEU A 135 -18.59 3.07 1.91
C LEU A 135 -20.12 3.05 1.81
N GLY A 136 -20.66 2.86 0.61
CA GLY A 136 -22.10 2.78 0.38
C GLY A 136 -22.74 1.63 1.14
N TRP A 137 -22.11 0.45 1.14
CA TRP A 137 -22.55 -0.69 1.92
C TRP A 137 -22.52 -0.44 3.43
N ALA A 138 -21.44 0.12 3.96
CA ALA A 138 -21.28 0.36 5.39
C ALA A 138 -22.34 1.35 5.92
N ILE A 139 -22.55 2.47 5.21
CA ILE A 139 -23.55 3.49 5.58
C ILE A 139 -24.97 2.94 5.47
N ALA A 140 -25.29 2.22 4.38
CA ALA A 140 -26.62 1.65 4.18
C ALA A 140 -26.96 0.59 5.24
N THR A 141 -25.98 -0.22 5.64
CA THR A 141 -26.19 -1.26 6.66
C THR A 141 -26.33 -0.66 8.06
N ASN A 142 -25.59 0.41 8.36
CA ASN A 142 -25.64 1.06 9.66
C ASN A 142 -26.75 2.13 9.79
N ASN A 143 -27.50 2.41 8.71
CA ASN A 143 -28.47 3.51 8.62
C ASN A 143 -27.89 4.88 8.98
N GLY A 144 -26.60 5.10 8.70
CA GLY A 144 -25.92 6.35 9.01
C GLY A 144 -24.38 6.26 9.00
N PRO A 145 -23.69 7.40 9.12
CA PRO A 145 -22.22 7.48 9.10
C PRO A 145 -21.54 6.97 10.39
N GLY A 146 -22.32 6.55 11.38
CA GLY A 146 -21.85 6.13 12.70
C GLY A 146 -21.46 7.30 13.62
N THR A 147 -21.16 6.98 14.88
CA THR A 147 -21.00 7.92 15.99
C THR A 147 -19.60 8.50 16.13
N LEU A 148 -18.57 7.98 15.44
CA LEU A 148 -17.20 8.50 15.57
C LEU A 148 -17.08 9.97 15.15
N LEU A 149 -17.91 10.44 14.23
CA LEU A 149 -17.95 11.86 13.83
C LEU A 149 -18.43 12.79 14.96
N HIS A 150 -19.26 12.27 15.86
CA HIS A 150 -19.88 13.02 16.95
C HIS A 150 -19.21 12.77 18.30
N THR A 151 -18.24 11.85 18.35
CA THR A 151 -17.56 11.49 19.60
C THR A 151 -16.53 12.56 19.95
N PRO A 152 -16.61 13.18 21.15
CA PRO A 152 -15.65 14.20 21.56
C PRO A 152 -14.26 13.60 21.77
N PRO A 153 -13.19 14.38 21.57
CA PRO A 153 -11.83 13.91 21.78
C PRO A 153 -11.62 13.50 23.24
N THR A 154 -11.05 12.31 23.43
CA THR A 154 -10.74 11.72 24.75
C THR A 154 -9.54 12.40 25.43
N ALA A 155 -8.58 12.90 24.66
CA ALA A 155 -7.42 13.64 25.16
C ALA A 155 -7.65 15.16 25.11
N LYS A 156 -7.22 15.89 26.15
CA LYS A 156 -7.29 17.35 26.24
C LYS A 156 -5.93 17.97 26.56
N GLY A 157 -5.73 19.23 26.17
CA GLY A 157 -4.53 19.99 26.49
C GLY A 157 -3.26 19.50 25.78
N PRO A 158 -2.08 19.58 26.43
CA PRO A 158 -0.79 19.23 25.81
C PRO A 158 -0.71 17.80 25.29
N ALA A 159 -1.40 16.85 25.93
CA ALA A 159 -1.43 15.45 25.50
C ALA A 159 -2.07 15.29 24.12
N LEU A 160 -3.12 16.06 23.81
CA LEU A 160 -3.75 16.07 22.49
C LEU A 160 -2.79 16.63 21.42
N SER A 161 -2.07 17.71 21.75
CA SER A 161 -1.09 18.31 20.83
C SER A 161 0.05 17.35 20.52
N TRP A 162 0.59 16.65 21.53
CA TRP A 162 1.62 15.63 21.33
C TRP A 162 1.10 14.43 20.53
N ALA A 163 -0.10 13.93 20.84
CA ALA A 163 -0.73 12.85 20.07
C ALA A 163 -0.92 13.26 18.60
N ALA A 164 -1.35 14.51 18.35
CA ALA A 164 -1.46 15.04 16.99
C ALA A 164 -0.10 15.08 16.29
N LEU A 165 0.97 15.56 16.95
CA LEU A 165 2.32 15.58 16.40
C LEU A 165 2.84 14.16 16.08
N TYR A 166 2.64 13.19 16.96
CA TYR A 166 3.02 11.79 16.70
C TYR A 166 2.25 11.21 15.51
N GLY A 167 0.95 11.50 15.40
CA GLY A 167 0.14 11.11 14.25
C GLY A 167 0.63 11.74 12.94
N LEU A 168 0.96 13.03 12.96
CA LEU A 168 1.54 13.73 11.80
C LEU A 168 2.88 13.07 11.38
N GLN A 169 3.77 12.84 12.34
CA GLN A 169 5.08 12.23 12.10
C GLN A 169 4.95 10.81 11.52
N SER A 170 4.03 10.00 12.04
CA SER A 170 3.81 8.63 11.56
C SER A 170 3.40 8.61 10.09
N ILE A 171 2.46 9.48 9.69
CA ILE A 171 1.97 9.53 8.31
C ILE A 171 3.05 10.09 7.38
N ILE A 172 3.73 11.17 7.76
CA ILE A 172 4.83 11.74 6.94
C ILE A 172 5.96 10.71 6.78
N GLY A 173 6.33 10.01 7.86
CA GLY A 173 7.34 8.97 7.84
C GLY A 173 7.00 7.83 6.88
N SER A 174 5.74 7.39 6.84
CA SER A 174 5.28 6.35 5.91
C SER A 174 5.35 6.78 4.44
N GLN A 175 5.18 8.08 4.15
CA GLN A 175 5.17 8.62 2.79
C GLN A 175 6.57 9.07 2.32
N ALA A 176 7.49 9.35 3.25
CA ALA A 176 8.80 9.93 2.97
C ALA A 176 9.62 9.10 1.97
N SER A 177 9.62 7.77 2.09
CA SER A 177 10.32 6.88 1.16
C SER A 177 9.80 7.03 -0.28
N GLY A 178 8.48 7.19 -0.45
CA GLY A 178 7.86 7.41 -1.76
C GLY A 178 8.11 8.81 -2.33
N CYS A 179 8.21 9.82 -1.46
CA CYS A 179 8.55 11.20 -1.85
C CYS A 179 9.98 11.31 -2.38
N LEU A 180 10.96 10.65 -1.74
CA LEU A 180 12.37 10.66 -2.19
C LEU A 180 12.56 10.03 -3.58
N GLY A 181 11.73 9.04 -3.92
CA GLY A 181 11.75 8.39 -5.23
C GLY A 181 10.98 9.11 -6.34
N GLN A 182 10.40 10.29 -6.07
CA GLN A 182 9.65 11.00 -7.12
C GLN A 182 10.50 11.38 -8.32
N SER A 183 11.77 11.76 -8.10
CA SER A 183 12.73 12.07 -9.18
C SER A 183 12.90 10.93 -10.19
N ASP A 184 12.80 9.68 -9.74
CA ASP A 184 12.95 8.50 -10.61
C ASP A 184 11.76 8.33 -11.57
N TRP A 185 10.58 8.84 -11.19
CA TRP A 185 9.38 8.81 -12.02
C TRP A 185 9.25 10.08 -12.87
N THR A 186 9.56 11.25 -12.30
CA THR A 186 9.41 12.53 -12.99
C THR A 186 10.41 12.70 -14.14
N ARG A 187 11.55 11.98 -14.14
CA ARG A 187 12.46 11.94 -15.30
C ARG A 187 11.85 11.36 -16.58
N TYR A 188 10.74 10.62 -16.47
CA TYR A 188 9.99 10.11 -17.61
C TYR A 188 8.86 11.04 -18.06
N ALA A 189 8.72 12.22 -17.43
CA ALA A 189 7.70 13.19 -17.79
C ALA A 189 7.97 13.79 -19.17
N LYS A 190 6.91 13.97 -19.96
CA LYS A 190 6.99 14.63 -21.28
C LYS A 190 7.17 16.14 -21.18
N THR A 191 6.70 16.74 -20.09
CA THR A 191 6.82 18.18 -19.83
C THR A 191 7.29 18.41 -18.39
N PRO A 192 8.07 19.48 -18.13
CA PRO A 192 8.66 19.76 -16.82
C PRO A 192 7.62 19.96 -15.71
N ASN A 193 6.44 20.45 -16.10
CA ASN A 193 5.32 20.76 -15.20
C ASN A 193 4.26 19.66 -15.11
N ALA A 194 4.41 18.53 -15.83
CA ALA A 194 3.41 17.45 -15.83
C ALA A 194 3.16 16.86 -14.43
N ALA A 195 4.18 16.82 -13.58
CA ALA A 195 4.08 16.27 -12.23
C ALA A 195 3.38 17.22 -11.23
N LEU A 196 3.37 18.53 -11.49
CA LEU A 196 2.89 19.53 -10.55
C LEU A 196 1.41 19.37 -10.22
N ALA A 197 0.55 19.29 -11.25
CA ALA A 197 -0.89 19.13 -11.03
C ALA A 197 -1.23 17.82 -10.32
N GLY A 198 -0.54 16.73 -10.68
CA GLY A 198 -0.74 15.42 -10.07
C GLY A 198 -0.33 15.39 -8.59
N GLN A 199 0.86 15.90 -8.27
CA GLN A 199 1.40 15.83 -6.91
C GLN A 199 0.85 16.92 -6.00
N LEU A 200 0.64 18.14 -6.48
CA LEU A 200 0.23 19.27 -5.63
C LEU A 200 -1.28 19.33 -5.40
N VAL A 201 -2.09 18.89 -6.36
CA VAL A 201 -3.55 18.99 -6.30
C VAL A 201 -4.19 17.61 -6.13
N MET A 202 -3.94 16.69 -7.06
CA MET A 202 -4.65 15.40 -7.06
C MET A 202 -4.23 14.51 -5.89
N ALA A 203 -2.94 14.49 -5.52
CA ALA A 203 -2.49 13.65 -4.41
C ALA A 203 -3.09 14.08 -3.06
N PRO A 204 -3.10 15.37 -2.66
CA PRO A 204 -3.76 15.78 -1.43
C PRO A 204 -5.26 15.49 -1.40
N ILE A 205 -5.95 15.74 -2.51
CA ILE A 205 -7.39 15.45 -2.63
C ILE A 205 -7.63 13.95 -2.45
N ALA A 206 -6.89 13.11 -3.15
CA ALA A 206 -7.05 11.65 -3.05
C ALA A 206 -6.78 11.13 -1.63
N ILE A 207 -5.73 11.65 -0.95
CA ILE A 207 -5.43 11.29 0.44
C ILE A 207 -6.58 11.69 1.36
N CYS A 208 -7.05 12.94 1.27
CA CYS A 208 -8.14 13.44 2.11
C CYS A 208 -9.43 12.64 1.90
N VAL A 209 -9.82 12.40 0.64
CA VAL A 209 -11.03 11.63 0.31
C VAL A 209 -10.92 10.20 0.84
N THR A 210 -9.78 9.53 0.64
CA THR A 210 -9.57 8.16 1.10
C THR A 210 -9.67 8.05 2.62
N VAL A 211 -9.06 9.00 3.35
CA VAL A 211 -9.10 9.01 4.82
C VAL A 211 -10.51 9.28 5.34
N VAL A 212 -11.26 10.21 4.72
CA VAL A 212 -12.66 10.44 5.09
C VAL A 212 -13.50 9.18 4.85
N CYS A 213 -13.34 8.52 3.71
CA CYS A 213 -14.04 7.27 3.42
C CYS A 213 -13.69 6.18 4.44
N ALA A 214 -12.40 6.00 4.75
CA ALA A 214 -11.94 5.02 5.73
C ALA A 214 -12.53 5.29 7.12
N LEU A 215 -12.54 6.55 7.58
CA LEU A 215 -13.10 6.93 8.87
C LEU A 215 -14.61 6.65 8.95
N LEU A 216 -15.37 6.97 7.89
CA LEU A 216 -16.79 6.67 7.81
C LEU A 216 -17.07 5.16 7.80
N ILE A 217 -16.27 4.39 7.05
CA ILE A 217 -16.39 2.93 7.01
C ILE A 217 -16.10 2.34 8.40
N THR A 218 -14.99 2.70 9.04
CA THR A 218 -14.64 2.22 10.38
C THR A 218 -15.68 2.62 11.42
N SER A 219 -16.22 3.84 11.33
CA SER A 219 -17.29 4.34 12.20
C SER A 219 -18.57 3.50 12.10
N ALA A 220 -19.07 3.31 10.87
CA ALA A 220 -20.28 2.54 10.63
C ALA A 220 -20.10 1.06 10.99
N THR A 221 -18.95 0.48 10.64
CA THR A 221 -18.67 -0.95 10.90
C THR A 221 -18.40 -1.25 12.38
N ALA A 222 -17.89 -0.29 13.14
CA ALA A 222 -17.76 -0.43 14.59
C ALA A 222 -19.11 -0.56 15.31
N GLU A 223 -20.17 0.09 14.81
CA GLU A 223 -21.53 -0.07 15.34
C GLU A 223 -22.17 -1.39 14.90
N ILE A 224 -21.96 -1.79 13.64
CA ILE A 224 -22.48 -3.06 13.12
C ILE A 224 -21.86 -4.26 13.87
N TYR A 225 -20.56 -4.23 14.13
CA TYR A 225 -19.81 -5.39 14.64
C TYR A 225 -19.35 -5.26 16.09
N GLY A 226 -19.46 -4.08 16.70
CA GLY A 226 -19.02 -3.82 18.08
C GLY A 226 -17.49 -3.73 18.27
N VAL A 227 -16.71 -3.77 17.19
CA VAL A 227 -15.24 -3.74 17.23
C VAL A 227 -14.70 -2.79 16.16
N TYR A 228 -13.66 -2.02 16.50
CA TYR A 228 -12.98 -1.13 15.56
C TYR A 228 -12.05 -1.91 14.63
N LEU A 229 -12.48 -2.09 13.39
CA LEU A 229 -11.67 -2.70 12.33
C LEU A 229 -10.92 -1.62 11.54
N TRP A 230 -9.60 -1.62 11.66
CA TRP A 230 -8.73 -0.65 10.98
C TRP A 230 -8.25 -1.16 9.61
N SER A 231 -8.14 -2.47 9.45
CA SER A 231 -7.71 -3.10 8.21
C SER A 231 -8.92 -3.37 7.31
N PRO A 232 -8.96 -2.86 6.07
CA PRO A 232 -10.04 -3.18 5.14
C PRO A 232 -10.05 -4.68 4.76
N PHE A 233 -8.93 -5.37 4.91
CA PHE A 233 -8.85 -6.82 4.67
C PHE A 233 -9.53 -7.63 5.78
N GLU A 234 -9.47 -7.15 7.03
CA GLU A 234 -10.17 -7.77 8.16
C GLU A 234 -11.67 -7.52 8.08
N LEU A 235 -12.07 -6.30 7.66
CA LEU A 235 -13.47 -6.00 7.39
C LEU A 235 -14.08 -7.00 6.38
N LEU A 236 -13.34 -7.36 5.34
CA LEU A 236 -13.81 -8.32 4.33
C LEU A 236 -13.71 -9.79 4.78
N HIS A 237 -13.00 -10.09 5.87
CA HIS A 237 -13.05 -11.40 6.53
C HIS A 237 -14.39 -11.67 7.23
N ILE A 238 -15.32 -10.71 7.24
CA ILE A 238 -16.72 -10.91 7.66
C ILE A 238 -17.45 -12.02 6.90
N GLN A 239 -16.92 -12.47 5.76
CA GLN A 239 -17.39 -13.73 5.15
C GLN A 239 -17.41 -14.90 6.14
N GLN A 240 -16.57 -14.88 7.19
CA GLN A 240 -16.56 -15.90 8.25
C GLN A 240 -17.84 -15.91 9.09
N THR A 241 -18.52 -14.77 9.24
CA THR A 241 -19.76 -14.65 10.03
C THR A 241 -21.01 -14.63 9.14
N CYS A 242 -20.93 -14.07 7.92
CA CYS A 242 -22.07 -13.94 7.01
C CYS A 242 -21.70 -14.31 5.56
N LEU A 243 -22.10 -15.52 5.14
CA LEU A 243 -21.81 -16.11 3.82
C LEU A 243 -22.98 -16.03 2.81
N THR A 244 -23.81 -15.00 2.89
CA THR A 244 -24.92 -14.81 1.94
C THR A 244 -24.40 -14.61 0.50
N PRO A 245 -25.14 -14.98 -0.56
CA PRO A 245 -24.71 -14.78 -1.95
C PRO A 245 -24.36 -13.33 -2.27
N VAL A 246 -25.08 -12.37 -1.68
CA VAL A 246 -24.83 -10.93 -1.83
C VAL A 246 -23.53 -10.53 -1.15
N SER A 247 -23.28 -10.99 0.09
CA SER A 247 -22.03 -10.75 0.80
C SER A 247 -20.83 -11.31 0.04
N ARG A 248 -20.95 -12.53 -0.50
CA ARG A 248 -19.92 -13.18 -1.33
C ARG A 248 -19.62 -12.40 -2.60
N ALA A 249 -20.64 -11.93 -3.32
CA ALA A 249 -20.44 -11.12 -4.52
C ALA A 249 -19.75 -9.79 -4.20
N GLY A 250 -20.21 -9.07 -3.17
CA GLY A 250 -19.61 -7.79 -2.76
C GLY A 250 -18.15 -7.93 -2.35
N THR A 251 -17.85 -8.93 -1.52
CA THR A 251 -16.48 -9.22 -1.06
C THR A 251 -15.57 -9.75 -2.17
N PHE A 252 -16.09 -10.47 -3.16
CA PHE A 252 -15.33 -10.85 -4.36
C PHE A 252 -14.86 -9.62 -5.15
N PHE A 253 -15.77 -8.71 -5.47
CA PHE A 253 -15.43 -7.50 -6.24
C PHE A 253 -14.51 -6.57 -5.44
N ALA A 254 -14.75 -6.43 -4.14
CA ALA A 254 -13.87 -5.65 -3.27
C ALA A 254 -12.47 -6.28 -3.16
N GLY A 255 -12.40 -7.61 -2.99
CA GLY A 255 -11.16 -8.37 -3.01
C GLY A 255 -10.39 -8.20 -4.32
N LEU A 256 -11.07 -8.23 -5.46
CA LEU A 256 -10.46 -8.00 -6.78
C LEU A 256 -9.88 -6.58 -6.90
N GLY A 257 -10.61 -5.56 -6.44
CA GLY A 257 -10.12 -4.19 -6.41
C GLY A 257 -8.87 -4.02 -5.55
N PHE A 258 -8.87 -4.62 -4.35
CA PHE A 258 -7.69 -4.63 -3.50
C PHE A 258 -6.53 -5.43 -4.08
N LEU A 259 -6.78 -6.58 -4.70
CA LEU A 259 -5.76 -7.38 -5.37
C LEU A 259 -5.05 -6.56 -6.45
N CYS A 260 -5.80 -5.92 -7.35
CA CYS A 260 -5.25 -5.04 -8.38
C CYS A 260 -4.44 -3.88 -7.77
N SER A 261 -4.95 -3.27 -6.69
CA SER A 261 -4.26 -2.20 -5.98
C SER A 261 -2.92 -2.67 -5.39
N GLN A 262 -2.89 -3.83 -4.72
CA GLN A 262 -1.66 -4.37 -4.16
C GLN A 262 -0.65 -4.78 -5.24
N LEU A 263 -1.10 -5.35 -6.37
CA LEU A 263 -0.24 -5.64 -7.51
C LEU A 263 0.43 -4.36 -8.05
N ALA A 264 -0.33 -3.29 -8.24
CA ALA A 264 0.20 -2.01 -8.70
C ALA A 264 1.20 -1.40 -7.71
N LEU A 265 0.87 -1.40 -6.41
CA LEU A 265 1.75 -0.87 -5.36
C LEU A 265 3.06 -1.65 -5.27
N CYS A 266 3.00 -2.99 -5.26
CA CYS A 266 4.18 -3.84 -5.23
C CYS A 266 5.09 -3.58 -6.44
N MET A 267 4.53 -3.38 -7.62
CA MET A 267 5.30 -3.05 -8.82
C MET A 267 5.99 -1.69 -8.73
N VAL A 268 5.22 -0.62 -8.49
CA VAL A 268 5.71 0.76 -8.60
C VAL A 268 6.66 1.08 -7.46
N LEU A 269 6.16 0.99 -6.24
CA LEU A 269 6.88 1.54 -5.09
C LEU A 269 8.07 0.67 -4.70
N ASN A 270 7.97 -0.63 -4.91
CA ASN A 270 8.91 -1.56 -4.30
C ASN A 270 9.81 -2.26 -5.32
N CYS A 271 9.25 -2.81 -6.41
CA CYS A 271 10.05 -3.56 -7.38
C CYS A 271 10.76 -2.68 -8.41
N VAL A 272 10.05 -1.78 -9.09
CA VAL A 272 10.66 -0.90 -10.10
C VAL A 272 11.59 0.11 -9.43
N SER A 273 11.18 0.68 -8.30
CA SER A 273 12.01 1.60 -7.49
C SER A 273 13.32 0.93 -7.03
N ALA A 274 13.24 -0.22 -6.36
CA ALA A 274 14.45 -0.96 -5.95
C ALA A 274 15.28 -1.43 -7.16
N GLY A 275 14.62 -1.73 -8.28
CA GLY A 275 15.26 -2.05 -9.56
C GLY A 275 16.13 -0.92 -10.09
N MET A 276 15.63 0.32 -10.01
CA MET A 276 16.38 1.51 -10.42
C MET A 276 17.59 1.76 -9.49
N ASP A 277 17.44 1.49 -8.19
CA ASP A 277 18.53 1.63 -7.22
C ASP A 277 19.61 0.56 -7.38
N LEU A 278 19.22 -0.71 -7.46
CA LEU A 278 20.16 -1.83 -7.60
C LEU A 278 20.89 -1.79 -8.94
N ALA A 279 20.24 -1.33 -10.00
CA ALA A 279 20.89 -1.10 -11.28
C ALA A 279 21.96 0.03 -11.20
N ALA A 280 21.75 1.04 -10.36
CA ALA A 280 22.74 2.10 -10.15
C ALA A 280 23.93 1.64 -9.29
N LEU A 281 23.73 0.67 -8.40
CA LEU A 281 24.80 0.05 -7.59
C LEU A 281 25.68 -0.91 -8.40
N CYS A 282 25.05 -1.83 -9.13
CA CYS A 282 25.73 -2.92 -9.84
C CYS A 282 25.27 -3.03 -11.30
N PRO A 283 25.55 -2.02 -12.15
CA PRO A 283 25.00 -1.93 -13.51
C PRO A 283 25.40 -3.09 -14.42
N LYS A 284 26.58 -3.70 -14.18
CA LYS A 284 27.09 -4.81 -14.99
C LYS A 284 26.32 -6.12 -14.77
N TYR A 285 25.71 -6.31 -13.61
CA TYR A 285 25.14 -7.60 -13.19
C TYR A 285 23.62 -7.58 -13.05
N ILE A 286 23.03 -6.41 -12.75
CA ILE A 286 21.60 -6.30 -12.42
C ILE A 286 20.84 -5.61 -13.54
N LYS A 287 19.91 -6.36 -14.14
CA LYS A 287 18.84 -5.81 -14.99
C LYS A 287 17.59 -5.62 -14.13
N ILE A 288 16.78 -4.58 -14.40
CA ILE A 288 15.56 -4.26 -13.63
C ILE A 288 14.65 -5.49 -13.46
N ARG A 289 14.48 -6.31 -14.51
CA ARG A 289 13.67 -7.55 -14.44
C ARG A 289 14.25 -8.59 -13.46
N ARG A 290 15.57 -8.81 -13.49
CA ARG A 290 16.26 -9.75 -12.58
C ARG A 290 16.20 -9.25 -11.14
N CYS A 291 16.24 -7.92 -10.96
CA CYS A 291 16.07 -7.30 -9.66
C CYS A 291 14.71 -7.59 -9.05
N GLY A 292 13.62 -7.51 -9.82
CA GLY A 292 12.27 -7.84 -9.33
C GLY A 292 12.21 -9.22 -8.67
N TYR A 293 12.72 -10.26 -9.34
CA TYR A 293 12.80 -11.61 -8.79
C TYR A 293 13.68 -11.69 -7.54
N PHE A 294 14.86 -11.07 -7.55
CA PHE A 294 15.76 -11.08 -6.39
C PHE A 294 15.13 -10.42 -5.16
N VAL A 295 14.58 -9.22 -5.32
CA VAL A 295 13.92 -8.47 -4.23
C VAL A 295 12.70 -9.24 -3.71
N SER A 296 11.93 -9.90 -4.57
CA SER A 296 10.82 -10.76 -4.15
C SER A 296 11.30 -11.95 -3.30
N VAL A 297 12.38 -12.64 -3.69
CA VAL A 297 12.92 -13.76 -2.90
C VAL A 297 13.37 -13.29 -1.52
N VAL A 298 14.10 -12.18 -1.45
CA VAL A 298 14.54 -11.61 -0.17
C VAL A 298 13.34 -11.17 0.67
N ALA A 299 12.34 -10.54 0.06
CA ALA A 299 11.14 -10.12 0.76
C ALA A 299 10.31 -11.29 1.32
N ILE A 300 10.29 -12.45 0.64
CA ILE A 300 9.70 -13.69 1.17
C ILE A 300 10.52 -14.23 2.35
N ALA A 301 11.85 -14.21 2.24
CA ALA A 301 12.74 -14.72 3.28
C ALA A 301 12.65 -13.92 4.60
N ILE A 302 12.26 -12.64 4.53
CA ILE A 302 12.01 -11.79 5.71
C ILE A 302 10.77 -12.26 6.52
N CYS A 303 9.95 -13.17 5.98
CA CYS A 303 8.72 -13.66 6.61
C CYS A 303 7.79 -12.49 6.97
N PRO A 304 7.15 -11.85 5.96
CA PRO A 304 6.43 -10.60 6.15
C PRO A 304 5.22 -10.74 7.07
N TRP A 305 4.69 -11.94 7.30
CA TRP A 305 3.60 -12.19 8.23
C TRP A 305 4.00 -11.92 9.69
N THR A 306 5.22 -12.31 10.10
CA THR A 306 5.71 -12.05 11.47
C THR A 306 5.88 -10.55 11.74
N SER A 307 6.37 -9.81 10.76
CA SER A 307 6.56 -8.35 10.85
C SER A 307 5.27 -7.55 10.66
N ALA A 308 4.32 -8.05 9.86
CA ALA A 308 2.99 -7.45 9.75
C ALA A 308 2.17 -7.59 11.04
N VAL A 309 2.32 -8.71 11.76
CA VAL A 309 1.71 -8.89 13.10
C VAL A 309 2.33 -7.93 14.11
N LEU A 310 3.64 -7.72 14.10
CA LEU A 310 4.31 -6.73 14.96
C LEU A 310 3.86 -5.29 14.70
N LEU A 311 3.51 -4.94 13.46
CA LEU A 311 2.97 -3.62 13.09
C LEU A 311 1.47 -3.46 13.39
N ALA A 312 0.77 -4.56 13.69
CA ALA A 312 -0.64 -4.58 14.07
C ALA A 312 -0.83 -4.61 15.60
N LEU A 313 0.24 -4.70 16.38
CA LEU A 313 0.18 -4.53 17.83
C LEU A 313 -0.01 -3.04 18.18
N PRO A 314 -0.92 -2.71 19.12
CA PRO A 314 -1.22 -1.33 19.52
C PRO A 314 -0.03 -0.61 20.17
#